data_AF-A0A382MFH8-F1
#
_entry.id   AF-A0A382MFH8-F1
#
_cell.length_a   1.000
_cell.length_b   1.000
_cell.length_c   1.000
_cell.angle_alpha   90.00
_cell.angle_beta   90.00
_cell.angle_gamma   90.00
#
_symmetry.space_group_name_H-M   'P 1'
#
loop_
_entity.id
_entity.type
_entity.pdbx_description
1 polymer ?
#
loop_
_entity_poly.entity_id
_entity_poly.type
_entity_poly.pdbx_seq_one_letter_code
_entity_poly.pdbx_strand_id
1 'polypeptide(L)'
;KAETQEVFDVVGAGDMVISVLAYLLAGGASIEQAGFWAQLAAGMAIQHVGVVSFTRSDLLHRFEYGETSGKIMTLEQLSRYLPHQELPLIFTNGYFDDISAGHLKFLHQLNTLNGFNVVAINSDRSISQEKGEAPLLNERERAMLLSSVESVNRVIIFDEADASHLIRTLRPVRVVKGERYRNQSLPEKDAIDEVGALIEFFPEYG
;
A
#
# COMPACT_ATOMS: atom_id res chain seq x y z
N LYS A 1 -18.62 -0.09 20.87
CA LYS A 1 -17.43 -0.58 21.61
C LYS A 1 -16.31 0.35 21.16
N ALA A 2 -15.79 1.21 22.04
CA ALA A 2 -14.78 2.19 21.67
C ALA A 2 -13.47 1.46 21.34
N GLU A 3 -12.96 1.64 20.13
CA GLU A 3 -11.59 1.26 19.79
C GLU A 3 -10.66 2.25 20.49
N THR A 4 -9.89 1.74 21.44
CA THR A 4 -8.86 2.52 22.12
C THR A 4 -7.69 2.66 21.15
N GLN A 5 -7.55 3.83 20.52
CA GLN A 5 -6.33 4.19 19.79
C GLN A 5 -5.16 4.19 20.79
N GLU A 6 -4.10 3.44 20.50
CA GLU A 6 -2.85 3.53 21.26
C GLU A 6 -2.18 4.88 20.94
N VAL A 7 -2.30 5.82 21.88
CA VAL A 7 -1.63 7.12 21.86
C VAL A 7 -0.20 6.90 22.35
N PHE A 8 0.78 7.05 21.45
CA PHE A 8 2.18 6.80 21.78
C PHE A 8 2.87 8.02 22.41
N ASP A 9 2.58 9.23 21.93
CA ASP A 9 3.09 10.50 22.48
C ASP A 9 2.27 11.69 21.96
N VAL A 10 2.17 12.80 22.72
CA VAL A 10 1.51 14.05 22.29
C VAL A 10 2.51 15.18 22.02
N VAL A 11 3.79 14.94 22.31
CA VAL A 11 4.87 15.90 22.09
C VAL A 11 5.03 16.20 20.60
N GLY A 12 5.01 17.48 20.23
CA GLY A 12 5.17 17.94 18.84
C GLY A 12 3.88 18.03 18.01
N ALA A 13 2.77 17.44 18.47
CA ALA A 13 1.48 17.54 17.76
C ALA A 13 0.97 19.00 17.69
N GLY A 14 1.15 19.77 18.78
CA GLY A 14 0.80 21.19 18.81
C GLY A 14 1.64 22.05 17.86
N ASP A 15 2.95 21.82 17.81
CA ASP A 15 3.87 22.52 16.90
C ASP A 15 3.52 22.22 15.44
N MET A 16 3.10 20.99 15.16
CA MET A 16 2.63 20.59 13.84
C MET A 16 1.33 21.30 13.43
N VAL A 17 0.35 21.38 14.34
CA VAL A 17 -0.89 22.14 14.10
C VAL A 17 -0.58 23.59 13.72
N ILE A 18 0.28 24.24 14.50
CA ILE A 18 0.67 25.64 14.28
C ILE A 18 1.41 25.79 12.94
N SER A 19 2.34 24.89 12.65
CA SER A 19 3.14 24.93 11.41
C SER A 19 2.27 24.79 10.16
N VAL A 20 1.36 23.81 10.15
CA VAL A 20 0.46 23.55 9.00
C VAL A 20 -0.57 24.67 8.84
N LEU A 21 -1.17 25.16 9.94
CA LEU A 21 -2.07 26.32 9.93
C LEU A 21 -1.38 27.55 9.35
N ALA A 22 -0.21 27.91 9.89
CA ALA A 22 0.53 29.09 9.46
C ALA A 22 0.90 29.02 7.98
N TYR A 23 1.39 27.88 7.51
CA TYR A 23 1.74 27.67 6.11
C TYR A 23 0.53 27.84 5.17
N LEU A 24 -0.60 27.19 5.48
CA LEU A 24 -1.79 27.22 4.62
C LEU A 24 -2.49 28.58 4.63
N LEU A 25 -2.61 29.23 5.80
CA LEU A 25 -3.18 30.58 5.89
C LEU A 25 -2.31 31.60 5.16
N ALA A 26 -0.97 31.50 5.28
CA ALA A 26 -0.06 32.35 4.51
C ALA A 26 -0.18 32.13 2.99
N GLY A 27 -0.53 30.90 2.58
CA GLY A 27 -0.85 30.54 1.19
C GLY A 27 -2.26 30.95 0.72
N GLY A 28 -3.06 31.59 1.57
CA GLY A 28 -4.41 32.07 1.23
C GLY A 28 -5.53 31.03 1.35
N ALA A 29 -5.29 29.88 1.99
CA ALA A 29 -6.34 28.92 2.30
C ALA A 29 -7.35 29.49 3.30
N SER A 30 -8.59 29.00 3.28
CA SER A 30 -9.59 29.38 4.29
C SER A 30 -9.22 28.79 5.66
N ILE A 31 -9.73 29.39 6.74
CA ILE A 31 -9.45 28.91 8.11
C ILE A 31 -9.99 27.48 8.33
N GLU A 32 -11.09 27.13 7.68
CA GLU A 32 -11.68 25.79 7.71
C GLU A 32 -10.76 24.78 7.01
N GLN A 33 -10.23 25.12 5.84
CA GLN A 33 -9.29 24.27 5.10
C GLN A 33 -7.99 24.09 5.88
N ALA A 34 -7.43 25.18 6.42
CA ALA A 34 -6.20 25.13 7.19
C ALA A 34 -6.37 24.33 8.49
N GLY A 35 -7.50 24.50 9.19
CA GLY A 35 -7.84 23.75 10.39
C GLY A 35 -8.00 22.25 10.13
N PHE A 36 -8.64 21.88 9.02
CA PHE A 36 -8.80 20.48 8.62
C PHE A 36 -7.44 19.78 8.43
N TRP A 37 -6.55 20.36 7.62
CA TRP A 37 -5.23 19.77 7.35
C TRP A 37 -4.32 19.74 8.59
N ALA A 38 -4.42 20.76 9.44
CA ALA A 38 -3.67 20.80 10.69
C ALA A 38 -4.12 19.70 11.68
N GLN A 39 -5.44 19.47 11.79
CA GLN A 39 -5.98 18.38 12.60
C GLN A 39 -5.55 17.01 12.07
N LEU A 40 -5.54 16.83 10.75
CA LEU A 40 -5.07 15.59 10.11
C LEU A 40 -3.59 15.34 10.42
N ALA A 41 -2.75 16.36 10.28
CA ALA A 41 -1.32 16.29 10.58
C ALA A 41 -1.06 15.95 12.05
N ALA A 42 -1.79 16.59 12.97
CA ALA A 42 -1.71 16.30 14.40
C ALA A 42 -2.04 14.84 14.72
N GLY A 43 -3.09 14.30 14.09
CA GLY A 43 -3.47 12.89 14.24
C GLY A 43 -2.38 11.92 13.78
N MET A 44 -1.58 12.29 12.77
CA MET A 44 -0.42 11.50 12.33
C MET A 44 0.75 11.61 13.30
N ALA A 45 1.00 12.81 13.86
CA ALA A 45 2.09 13.01 14.83
C ALA A 45 1.89 12.18 16.10
N ILE A 46 0.65 12.08 16.59
CA ILE A 46 0.31 11.34 17.83
C ILE A 46 0.63 9.83 17.74
N GLN A 47 0.74 9.30 16.52
CA GLN A 47 1.09 7.89 16.26
C GLN A 47 2.62 7.64 16.29
N HIS A 48 3.44 8.66 16.53
CA HIS A 48 4.89 8.57 16.52
C HIS A 48 5.47 9.11 17.84
N VAL A 49 6.63 8.59 18.25
CA VAL A 49 7.35 9.09 19.42
C VAL A 49 8.23 10.27 19.01
N GLY A 50 8.08 11.42 19.69
CA GLY A 50 8.87 12.62 19.45
C GLY A 50 8.43 13.50 18.27
N VAL A 51 9.27 14.48 17.91
CA VAL A 51 8.96 15.45 16.85
C VAL A 51 9.25 14.84 15.47
N VAL A 52 8.19 14.60 14.71
CA VAL A 52 8.24 14.10 13.32
C VAL A 52 7.80 15.17 12.33
N SER A 53 8.27 15.09 11.09
CA SER A 53 7.84 15.94 9.99
C SER A 53 7.15 15.12 8.92
N PHE A 54 6.02 15.61 8.38
CA PHE A 54 5.30 14.98 7.28
C PHE A 54 5.38 15.85 6.02
N THR A 55 5.44 15.20 4.87
CA THR A 55 5.36 15.86 3.57
C THR A 55 3.91 16.10 3.16
N ARG A 56 3.71 16.95 2.14
CA ARG A 56 2.38 17.10 1.50
C ARG A 56 1.81 15.76 1.03
N SER A 57 2.67 14.89 0.50
CA SER A 57 2.27 13.57 0.02
C SER A 57 1.74 12.71 1.15
N ASP A 58 2.36 12.76 2.33
CA ASP A 58 1.93 11.97 3.49
C ASP A 58 0.55 12.41 4.00
N LEU A 59 0.29 13.71 4.02
CA LEU A 59 -1.02 14.26 4.40
C LEU A 59 -2.12 13.87 3.40
N LEU A 60 -1.86 14.02 2.10
CA LEU A 60 -2.80 13.62 1.05
C LEU A 60 -3.10 12.12 1.12
N HIS A 61 -2.06 11.32 1.32
CA HIS A 61 -2.19 9.88 1.46
C HIS A 61 -3.02 9.50 2.70
N ARG A 62 -2.83 10.16 3.85
CA ARG A 62 -3.68 9.96 5.04
C ARG A 62 -5.13 10.36 4.79
N PHE A 63 -5.36 11.47 4.08
CA PHE A 63 -6.69 11.95 3.71
C PHE A 63 -7.41 10.95 2.79
N GLU A 64 -6.70 10.42 1.81
CA GLU A 64 -7.22 9.43 0.87
C GLU A 64 -7.41 8.06 1.53
N TYR A 65 -6.50 7.58 2.37
CA TYR A 65 -6.53 6.16 2.77
C TYR A 65 -6.94 5.90 4.21
N GLY A 66 -7.27 6.91 5.02
CA GLY A 66 -7.69 6.65 6.41
C GLY A 66 -6.57 6.01 7.25
N GLU A 67 -6.88 5.26 8.31
CA GLU A 67 -5.85 4.71 9.24
C GLU A 67 -5.03 3.57 8.63
N THR A 68 -5.65 2.85 7.70
CA THR A 68 -5.01 1.84 6.86
C THR A 68 -3.95 2.41 5.90
N SER A 69 -3.84 3.76 5.84
CA SER A 69 -2.78 4.50 5.14
C SER A 69 -1.37 4.01 5.44
N GLY A 70 -1.09 3.40 6.60
CA GLY A 70 0.27 2.95 6.92
C GLY A 70 0.77 1.81 6.04
N LYS A 71 -0.13 1.01 5.45
CA LYS A 71 0.24 -0.13 4.60
C LYS A 71 0.23 0.21 3.11
N ILE A 72 -0.57 1.18 2.71
CA ILE A 72 -0.65 1.61 1.31
C ILE A 72 0.52 2.57 1.07
N MET A 73 1.33 2.33 0.05
CA MET A 73 2.55 3.11 -0.22
C MET A 73 2.77 3.27 -1.71
N THR A 74 3.44 4.36 -2.10
CA THR A 74 4.01 4.48 -3.43
C THR A 74 5.24 3.58 -3.57
N LEU A 75 5.60 3.25 -4.82
CA LEU A 75 6.84 2.53 -5.12
C LEU A 75 8.07 3.22 -4.52
N GLU A 76 8.11 4.56 -4.59
CA GLU A 76 9.21 5.35 -4.05
C GLU A 76 9.30 5.25 -2.52
N GLN A 77 8.17 5.38 -1.82
CA GLN A 77 8.12 5.21 -0.37
C GLN A 77 8.56 3.81 0.05
N LEU A 78 8.06 2.77 -0.63
CA LEU A 78 8.43 1.39 -0.33
C LEU A 78 9.92 1.14 -0.59
N SER A 79 10.47 1.67 -1.69
CA SER A 79 11.89 1.51 -2.03
C SER A 79 12.81 2.14 -0.99
N ARG A 80 12.39 3.23 -0.34
CA ARG A 80 13.13 3.83 0.80
C ARG A 80 12.97 3.04 2.09
N TYR A 81 11.85 2.34 2.26
CA TYR A 81 11.55 1.56 3.46
C TYR A 81 12.26 0.20 3.47
N LEU A 82 12.31 -0.49 2.33
CA LEU A 82 12.82 -1.86 2.21
C LEU A 82 14.27 -2.08 2.70
N PRO A 83 15.24 -1.16 2.52
CA PRO A 83 16.59 -1.34 3.06
C PRO A 83 16.65 -1.50 4.58
N HIS A 84 15.60 -1.08 5.31
CA HIS A 84 15.49 -1.21 6.75
C HIS A 84 14.67 -2.43 7.19
N GLN A 85 14.19 -3.25 6.25
CA GLN A 85 13.42 -4.46 6.53
C GLN A 85 14.35 -5.67 6.63
N GLU A 86 14.23 -6.41 7.73
CA GLU A 86 15.02 -7.62 8.00
C GLU A 86 14.42 -8.87 7.34
N LEU A 87 13.11 -8.86 7.09
CA LEU A 87 12.41 -9.98 6.46
C LEU A 87 12.58 -9.98 4.93
N PRO A 88 12.68 -11.18 4.31
CA PRO A 88 12.77 -11.30 2.87
C PRO A 88 11.50 -10.80 2.19
N LEU A 89 11.65 -10.01 1.12
CA LEU A 89 10.52 -9.46 0.38
C LEU A 89 9.81 -10.56 -0.44
N ILE A 90 8.51 -10.74 -0.16
CA ILE A 90 7.60 -11.59 -0.91
C ILE A 90 6.64 -10.68 -1.68
N PHE A 91 6.51 -10.93 -2.98
CA PHE A 91 5.71 -10.10 -3.86
C PHE A 91 4.57 -10.90 -4.50
N THR A 92 3.40 -10.29 -4.62
CA THR A 92 2.31 -10.79 -5.45
C THR A 92 1.57 -9.63 -6.07
N ASN A 93 0.87 -9.87 -7.18
CA ASN A 93 0.05 -8.84 -7.82
C ASN A 93 -1.19 -9.42 -8.48
N GLY A 94 -2.19 -8.56 -8.66
CA GLY A 94 -3.41 -8.87 -9.40
C GLY A 94 -4.41 -7.72 -9.38
N TYR A 95 -5.53 -7.88 -10.08
CA TYR A 95 -6.57 -6.85 -10.15
C TYR A 95 -7.36 -6.72 -8.85
N PHE A 96 -7.71 -7.84 -8.19
CA PHE A 96 -8.56 -7.86 -6.99
C PHE A 96 -9.87 -7.06 -7.15
N ASP A 97 -10.49 -7.20 -8.32
CA ASP A 97 -11.68 -6.44 -8.73
C ASP A 97 -12.96 -6.94 -8.03
N ASP A 98 -13.12 -8.27 -7.98
CA ASP A 98 -14.14 -8.96 -7.19
C ASP A 98 -13.46 -9.71 -6.03
N ILE A 99 -13.23 -9.00 -4.92
CA ILE A 99 -12.57 -9.59 -3.74
C ILE A 99 -13.53 -10.59 -3.09
N SER A 100 -13.14 -11.86 -3.13
CA SER A 100 -13.91 -12.98 -2.61
C SER A 100 -13.16 -13.67 -1.47
N ALA A 101 -13.81 -14.61 -0.79
CA ALA A 101 -13.16 -15.45 0.21
C ALA A 101 -11.94 -16.21 -0.35
N GLY A 102 -11.94 -16.50 -1.65
CA GLY A 102 -10.81 -17.09 -2.36
C GLY A 102 -9.56 -16.23 -2.32
N HIS A 103 -9.72 -14.94 -2.66
CA HIS A 103 -8.63 -13.95 -2.61
C HIS A 103 -8.10 -13.78 -1.18
N LEU A 104 -8.98 -13.72 -0.18
CA LEU A 104 -8.56 -13.61 1.22
C LEU A 104 -7.78 -14.84 1.70
N LYS A 105 -8.22 -16.05 1.34
CA LYS A 105 -7.48 -17.28 1.65
C LYS A 105 -6.14 -17.36 0.92
N PHE A 106 -6.07 -16.93 -0.34
CA PHE A 106 -4.81 -16.82 -1.08
C PHE A 106 -3.83 -15.89 -0.36
N LEU A 107 -4.28 -14.69 0.03
CA LEU A 107 -3.42 -13.74 0.74
C LEU A 107 -3.03 -14.25 2.12
N HIS A 108 -3.93 -14.92 2.85
CA HIS A 108 -3.62 -15.47 4.16
C HIS A 108 -2.50 -16.52 4.09
N GLN A 109 -2.42 -17.30 3.01
CA GLN A 109 -1.33 -18.26 2.80
C GLN A 109 0.05 -17.59 2.74
N LEU A 110 0.15 -16.29 2.46
CA LEU A 110 1.43 -15.57 2.50
C LEU A 110 2.08 -15.63 3.89
N ASN A 111 1.31 -15.83 4.97
CA ASN A 111 1.86 -16.04 6.31
C ASN A 111 2.66 -17.35 6.44
N THR A 112 2.49 -18.30 5.53
CA THR A 112 3.33 -19.51 5.49
C THR A 112 4.75 -19.19 5.01
N LEU A 113 4.92 -18.04 4.36
CA LEU A 113 6.19 -17.52 3.90
C LEU A 113 6.70 -16.55 4.96
N ASN A 114 7.79 -16.90 5.62
CA ASN A 114 8.41 -16.06 6.64
C ASN A 114 9.06 -14.83 5.99
N GLY A 115 8.25 -13.84 5.59
CA GLY A 115 8.69 -12.71 4.77
C GLY A 115 7.80 -11.48 4.90
N PHE A 116 8.27 -10.39 4.28
CA PHE A 116 7.55 -9.12 4.19
C PHE A 116 6.72 -9.11 2.91
N ASN A 117 5.41 -9.26 3.07
CA ASN A 117 4.45 -9.47 2.00
C ASN A 117 3.95 -8.16 1.40
N VAL A 118 4.27 -7.94 0.13
CA VAL A 118 3.85 -6.79 -0.66
C VAL A 118 2.88 -7.24 -1.75
N VAL A 119 1.71 -6.61 -1.77
CA VAL A 119 0.67 -6.86 -2.76
C VAL A 119 0.57 -5.66 -3.68
N ALA A 120 0.86 -5.84 -4.97
CA ALA A 120 0.64 -4.80 -5.96
C ALA A 120 -0.71 -4.98 -6.66
N ILE A 121 -1.46 -3.90 -6.83
CA ILE A 121 -2.72 -3.91 -7.55
C ILE A 121 -2.70 -2.94 -8.72
N ASN A 122 -3.31 -3.36 -9.83
CA ASN A 122 -3.48 -2.49 -10.99
C ASN A 122 -4.35 -1.28 -10.65
N SER A 123 -4.02 -0.13 -11.19
CA SER A 123 -4.85 1.07 -11.13
C SER A 123 -6.17 0.90 -11.88
N ASP A 124 -7.12 1.78 -11.64
CA ASP A 124 -8.40 1.78 -12.38
C ASP A 124 -8.18 2.01 -13.87
N ARG A 125 -7.21 2.87 -14.20
CA ARG A 125 -6.79 3.12 -15.57
C ARG A 125 -6.24 1.86 -16.23
N SER A 126 -5.34 1.13 -15.55
CA SER A 126 -4.74 -0.11 -16.06
C SER A 126 -5.83 -1.15 -16.32
N ILE A 127 -6.77 -1.34 -15.38
CA ILE A 127 -7.90 -2.27 -15.55
C ILE A 127 -8.77 -1.88 -16.73
N SER A 128 -9.17 -0.62 -16.85
CA SER A 128 -10.04 -0.18 -17.95
C SER A 128 -9.38 -0.29 -19.32
N GLN A 129 -8.06 -0.08 -19.41
CA GLN A 129 -7.33 -0.27 -20.65
C GLN A 129 -7.27 -1.74 -21.08
N GLU A 130 -7.13 -2.66 -20.12
CA GLU A 130 -6.99 -4.08 -20.41
C GLU A 130 -8.33 -4.79 -20.61
N LYS A 131 -9.30 -4.55 -19.72
CA LYS A 131 -10.62 -5.20 -19.75
C LYS A 131 -11.65 -4.47 -20.62
N GLY A 132 -11.40 -3.20 -20.95
CA GLY A 132 -12.34 -2.35 -21.70
C GLY A 132 -13.53 -1.82 -20.89
N GLU A 133 -13.54 -2.05 -19.57
CA GLU A 133 -14.59 -1.60 -18.65
C GLU A 133 -14.02 -1.08 -17.33
N ALA A 134 -14.79 -0.27 -16.60
CA ALA A 134 -14.38 0.19 -15.27
C ALA A 134 -14.36 -0.98 -14.27
N PRO A 135 -13.44 -1.00 -13.31
CA PRO A 135 -13.48 -1.97 -12.23
C PRO A 135 -14.74 -1.80 -11.39
N LEU A 136 -15.17 -2.89 -10.73
CA LEU A 136 -16.28 -2.92 -9.80
C LEU A 136 -15.99 -2.10 -8.54
N LEU A 137 -14.74 -2.20 -8.06
CA LEU A 137 -14.22 -1.42 -6.95
C LEU A 137 -13.07 -0.56 -7.44
N ASN A 138 -13.07 0.72 -7.09
CA ASN A 138 -11.96 1.59 -7.45
C ASN A 138 -10.67 1.18 -6.74
N GLU A 139 -9.53 1.61 -7.25
CA GLU A 139 -8.19 1.23 -6.79
C GLU A 139 -7.98 1.54 -5.31
N ARG A 140 -8.60 2.62 -4.83
CA ARG A 140 -8.55 3.01 -3.42
C ARG A 140 -9.32 2.02 -2.54
N GLU A 141 -10.54 1.65 -2.93
CA GLU A 141 -11.34 0.65 -2.22
C GLU A 141 -10.63 -0.70 -2.16
N ARG A 142 -10.09 -1.15 -3.30
CA ARG A 142 -9.31 -2.38 -3.39
C ARG A 142 -8.09 -2.31 -2.48
N ALA A 143 -7.32 -1.24 -2.53
CA ALA A 143 -6.14 -1.07 -1.67
C ALA A 143 -6.50 -1.08 -0.18
N MET A 144 -7.58 -0.40 0.22
CA MET A 144 -8.07 -0.40 1.60
C MET A 144 -8.47 -1.80 2.06
N LEU A 145 -9.24 -2.53 1.26
CA LEU A 145 -9.64 -3.91 1.60
C LEU A 145 -8.42 -4.82 1.76
N LEU A 146 -7.47 -4.77 0.83
CA LEU A 146 -6.26 -5.59 0.92
C LEU A 146 -5.36 -5.19 2.09
N SER A 147 -5.25 -3.91 2.40
CA SER A 147 -4.47 -3.43 3.56
C SER A 147 -5.04 -3.93 4.90
N SER A 148 -6.34 -4.21 4.98
CA SER A 148 -6.98 -4.77 6.17
C SER A 148 -6.63 -6.23 6.42
N VAL A 149 -6.10 -6.93 5.43
CA VAL A 149 -5.68 -8.33 5.57
C VAL A 149 -4.40 -8.39 6.39
N GLU A 150 -4.41 -9.20 7.45
CA GLU A 150 -3.30 -9.31 8.40
C GLU A 150 -1.98 -9.71 7.72
N SER A 151 -2.03 -10.68 6.82
CA SER A 151 -0.87 -11.20 6.10
C SER A 151 -0.26 -10.22 5.09
N VAL A 152 -0.96 -9.13 4.76
CA VAL A 152 -0.50 -8.11 3.81
C VAL A 152 0.24 -7.04 4.59
N ASN A 153 1.54 -6.90 4.36
CA ASN A 153 2.34 -5.87 5.02
C ASN A 153 2.27 -4.53 4.28
N ARG A 154 2.31 -4.54 2.95
CA ARG A 154 2.14 -3.32 2.12
C ARG A 154 1.30 -3.57 0.88
N VAL A 155 0.64 -2.51 0.42
CA VAL A 155 -0.07 -2.47 -0.84
C VAL A 155 0.51 -1.35 -1.71
N ILE A 156 0.75 -1.64 -2.99
CA ILE A 156 1.13 -0.64 -3.99
C ILE A 156 0.09 -0.64 -5.10
N ILE A 157 -0.26 0.54 -5.61
CA ILE A 157 -1.06 0.70 -6.83
C ILE A 157 -0.10 1.02 -7.97
N PHE A 158 -0.28 0.39 -9.13
CA PHE A 158 0.58 0.59 -10.30
C PHE A 158 -0.22 0.67 -11.60
N ASP A 159 0.29 1.45 -12.56
CA ASP A 159 -0.40 1.78 -13.82
C ASP A 159 0.03 0.91 -15.00
N GLU A 160 1.20 0.28 -14.90
CA GLU A 160 1.83 -0.47 -15.96
C GLU A 160 1.01 -1.69 -16.39
N ALA A 161 1.26 -2.17 -17.61
CA ALA A 161 0.56 -3.34 -18.17
C ALA A 161 0.88 -4.64 -17.40
N ASP A 162 2.06 -4.70 -16.78
CA ASP A 162 2.49 -5.83 -15.96
C ASP A 162 3.38 -5.36 -14.81
N ALA A 163 3.67 -6.27 -13.88
CA ALA A 163 4.43 -5.97 -12.67
C ALA A 163 5.96 -5.97 -12.88
N SER A 164 6.47 -6.08 -14.11
CA SER A 164 7.90 -6.22 -14.37
C SER A 164 8.73 -5.06 -13.81
N HIS A 165 8.24 -3.82 -13.96
CA HIS A 165 8.95 -2.65 -13.44
C HIS A 165 9.05 -2.69 -11.90
N LEU A 166 7.97 -3.07 -11.24
CA LEU A 166 7.94 -3.24 -9.78
C LEU A 166 8.91 -4.33 -9.34
N ILE A 167 8.92 -5.48 -10.00
CA ILE A 167 9.79 -6.61 -9.65
C ILE A 167 11.27 -6.23 -9.81
N ARG A 168 11.65 -5.58 -10.91
CA ARG A 168 13.04 -5.10 -11.11
C ARG A 168 13.47 -4.10 -10.05
N THR A 169 12.56 -3.22 -9.64
CA THR A 169 12.84 -2.15 -8.67
C THR A 169 12.92 -2.70 -7.25
N LEU A 170 11.94 -3.50 -6.85
CA LEU A 170 11.80 -4.01 -5.48
C LEU A 170 12.67 -5.24 -5.21
N ARG A 171 13.06 -5.98 -6.26
CA ARG A 171 13.91 -7.19 -6.20
C ARG A 171 13.44 -8.20 -5.14
N PRO A 172 12.19 -8.69 -5.21
CA PRO A 172 11.69 -9.67 -4.26
C PRO A 172 12.50 -10.96 -4.31
N VAL A 173 12.60 -11.68 -3.18
CA VAL A 173 13.20 -13.03 -3.20
C VAL A 173 12.23 -14.06 -3.77
N ARG A 174 10.93 -13.75 -3.76
CA ARG A 174 9.88 -14.64 -4.20
C ARG A 174 8.71 -13.87 -4.79
N VAL A 175 8.18 -14.38 -5.90
CA VAL A 175 6.92 -13.93 -6.50
C VAL A 175 5.89 -15.05 -6.36
N VAL A 176 4.77 -14.73 -5.71
CA VAL A 176 3.69 -15.68 -5.44
C VAL A 176 2.56 -15.47 -6.42
N LYS A 177 2.08 -16.55 -7.02
CA LYS A 177 0.96 -16.57 -7.97
C LYS A 177 -0.08 -17.61 -7.57
N GLY A 178 -1.31 -17.45 -8.05
CA GLY A 178 -2.32 -18.51 -7.93
C GLY A 178 -2.00 -19.70 -8.85
N GLU A 179 -2.41 -20.89 -8.44
CA GLU A 179 -2.15 -22.16 -9.15
C GLU A 179 -2.62 -22.14 -10.61
N ARG A 180 -3.65 -21.34 -10.93
CA ARG A 180 -4.14 -21.16 -12.30
C ARG A 180 -3.07 -20.68 -13.28
N TYR A 181 -2.04 -19.98 -12.79
CA TYR A 181 -0.97 -19.43 -13.62
C TYR A 181 0.20 -20.39 -13.86
N ARG A 182 0.25 -21.57 -13.20
CA ARG A 182 1.42 -22.48 -13.26
C ARG A 182 1.84 -22.85 -14.68
N ASN A 183 0.87 -23.04 -15.56
CA ASN A 183 1.09 -23.46 -16.95
C ASN A 183 0.87 -22.31 -17.95
N GLN A 184 0.79 -21.07 -17.46
CA GLN A 184 0.60 -19.89 -18.30
C GLN A 184 1.91 -19.12 -18.44
N SER A 185 2.05 -18.38 -19.54
CA SER A 185 3.14 -17.42 -19.66
C SER A 185 2.83 -16.20 -18.79
N LEU A 186 3.64 -15.95 -17.77
CA LEU A 186 3.55 -14.74 -16.96
C LEU A 186 4.19 -13.57 -17.74
N PRO A 187 3.49 -12.44 -17.93
CA PRO A 187 4.08 -11.25 -18.58
C PRO A 187 5.40 -10.81 -17.94
N GLU A 188 5.47 -10.87 -16.62
CA GLU A 188 6.62 -10.46 -15.82
C GLU A 188 7.71 -11.53 -15.64
N LYS A 189 7.63 -12.66 -16.35
CA LYS A 189 8.55 -13.79 -16.18
C LYS A 189 10.02 -13.37 -16.34
N ASP A 190 10.33 -12.61 -17.38
CA ASP A 190 11.70 -12.17 -17.65
C ASP A 190 12.25 -11.30 -16.51
N ALA A 191 11.40 -10.46 -15.90
CA ALA A 191 11.78 -9.64 -14.75
C ALA A 191 12.05 -10.47 -13.50
N ILE A 192 11.25 -11.52 -13.26
CA ILE A 192 11.45 -12.47 -12.15
C ILE A 192 12.80 -13.17 -12.30
N ASP A 193 13.09 -13.69 -13.50
CA ASP A 193 14.33 -14.39 -13.81
C ASP A 193 15.55 -13.46 -13.67
N GLU A 194 15.44 -12.20 -14.14
CA GLU A 194 16.49 -11.18 -14.05
C GLU A 194 16.89 -10.85 -12.60
N VAL A 195 15.91 -10.76 -11.70
CA VAL A 195 16.20 -10.48 -10.27
C VAL A 195 16.56 -11.74 -9.48
N GLY A 196 16.42 -12.93 -10.07
CA GLY A 196 16.67 -14.21 -9.42
C GLY A 196 15.61 -14.61 -8.39
N ALA A 197 14.38 -14.14 -8.54
CA ALA A 197 13.29 -14.45 -7.64
C ALA A 197 12.75 -15.87 -7.87
N LEU A 198 12.35 -16.56 -6.80
CA LEU A 198 11.64 -17.83 -6.90
C LEU A 198 10.17 -17.60 -7.24
N ILE A 199 9.59 -18.38 -8.14
CA ILE A 199 8.14 -18.38 -8.36
C ILE A 199 7.52 -19.46 -7.49
N GLU A 200 6.55 -19.08 -6.67
CA GLU A 200 5.73 -20.01 -5.89
C GLU A 200 4.27 -19.90 -6.28
N PHE A 201 3.58 -21.04 -6.35
CA PHE A 201 2.18 -21.10 -6.72
C PHE A 201 1.37 -21.63 -5.55
N PHE A 202 0.33 -20.88 -5.17
CA PHE A 202 -0.60 -21.27 -4.12
C PHE A 202 -1.91 -21.80 -4.68
N PRO A 203 -2.50 -22.82 -4.03
CA PRO A 203 -3.83 -23.28 -4.38
C PRO A 203 -4.85 -22.14 -4.28
N GLU A 204 -5.70 -22.06 -5.29
CA GLU A 204 -6.83 -21.13 -5.28
C GLU A 204 -8.05 -21.79 -4.63
N TYR A 205 -8.78 -21.00 -3.86
CA TYR A 205 -10.05 -21.41 -3.29
C TYR A 205 -11.16 -20.67 -4.02
N GLY A 206 -12.09 -21.42 -4.62
CA GLY A 206 -13.35 -20.88 -5.15
C GLY A 206 -14.32 -20.48 -4.04
#